data_AF-A0A060ZAS8-F1
#
_entry.id   AF-A0A060ZAS8-F1
#
_cell.length_a   1.000
_cell.length_b   1.000
_cell.length_c   1.000
_cell.angle_alpha   90.00
_cell.angle_beta   90.00
_cell.angle_gamma   90.00
#
_symmetry.space_group_name_H-M   'P 1'
#
loop_
_entity.id
_entity.type
_entity.pdbx_description
1 polymer ?
#
loop_
_entity_poly.entity_id
_entity_poly.type
_entity_poly.pdbx_seq_one_letter_code
_entity_poly.pdbx_strand_id
1 'polypeptide(L)'
;MVVIQNQEENNYLLNILPDSTASPYYWIGIKKINGNWTWVGTNGTWVGNSSWAPNEPNNKLGEECVEMYVNKGNSENNGKWNDDMCSNLKYSLCYRDQCNQTSCMGQGRCLETINNFTCVCEPGFEGHFCQTATGCDPLCLPDGFVNCSAVNFTVNSTCRLSCEKGNLLLGSPEVSCGTDRVWTAVWGDDIWSRIWVWSGQRPVCASYQHVLMAVAAGWMLSLSCCICCCFNHRKSKFQLFIKK
;
A
#
# COMPACT_ATOMS: atom_id res chain seq x y z
N MET A 1 5.31 22.98 19.05
CA MET A 1 4.25 23.92 18.61
C MET A 1 3.31 23.18 17.68
N VAL A 2 2.08 23.64 17.52
CA VAL A 2 1.06 22.99 16.69
C VAL A 2 1.48 22.91 15.23
N VAL A 3 1.24 21.76 14.61
CA VAL A 3 1.30 21.57 13.16
C VAL A 3 -0.13 21.50 12.67
N ILE A 4 -0.47 22.28 11.64
CA ILE A 4 -1.80 22.28 11.03
C ILE A 4 -1.66 21.66 9.65
N GLN A 5 -2.44 20.62 9.37
CA GLN A 5 -2.33 19.81 8.15
C GLN A 5 -3.32 20.24 7.07
N ASN A 6 -4.42 20.89 7.45
CA ASN A 6 -5.49 21.29 6.55
C ASN A 6 -6.40 22.36 7.18
N GLN A 7 -7.35 22.88 6.39
CA GLN A 7 -8.27 23.92 6.83
C GLN A 7 -9.26 23.43 7.91
N GLU A 8 -9.57 22.14 7.95
CA GLU A 8 -10.47 21.56 8.98
C GLU A 8 -9.83 21.64 10.36
N GLU A 9 -8.55 21.27 10.48
CA GLU A 9 -7.78 21.43 11.72
C GLU A 9 -7.68 22.89 12.15
N ASN A 10 -7.41 23.81 11.21
CA ASN A 10 -7.40 25.25 11.50
C ASN A 10 -8.73 25.69 12.12
N ASN A 11 -9.85 25.31 11.49
CA ASN A 11 -11.18 25.67 11.97
C ASN A 11 -11.51 25.02 13.32
N TYR A 12 -11.06 23.78 13.55
CA TYR A 12 -11.21 23.10 14.83
C TYR A 12 -10.52 23.88 15.95
N LEU A 13 -9.30 24.37 15.72
CA LEU A 13 -8.58 25.20 16.68
C LEU A 13 -9.38 26.46 17.06
N LEU A 14 -10.03 27.13 16.10
CA LEU A 14 -10.85 28.33 16.39
C LEU A 14 -12.04 28.06 17.30
N ASN A 15 -12.59 26.85 17.24
CA ASN A 15 -13.72 26.47 18.07
C ASN A 15 -13.30 26.22 19.52
N ILE A 16 -12.08 25.73 19.76
CA ILE A 16 -11.60 25.37 21.10
C ILE A 16 -10.75 26.45 21.77
N LEU A 17 -10.15 27.36 21.00
CA LEU A 17 -9.27 28.37 21.55
C LEU A 17 -10.06 29.52 22.21
N PRO A 18 -9.53 30.08 23.32
CA PRO A 18 -10.05 31.30 23.92
C PRO A 18 -10.04 32.47 22.93
N ASP A 19 -11.14 33.21 22.90
CA ASP A 19 -11.27 34.42 22.09
C ASP A 19 -10.34 35.53 22.59
N SER A 20 -9.78 36.30 21.67
CA SER A 20 -8.97 37.47 21.95
C SER A 20 -9.29 38.60 20.98
N THR A 21 -9.66 39.76 21.51
CA THR A 21 -9.98 40.93 20.69
C THR A 21 -8.74 41.66 20.17
N ALA A 22 -7.56 41.39 20.73
CA ALA A 22 -6.28 41.99 20.34
C ALA A 22 -5.10 41.03 20.64
N SER A 23 -3.90 41.40 20.17
CA SER A 23 -2.64 40.72 20.56
C SER A 23 -2.46 40.76 22.10
N PRO A 24 -1.88 39.72 22.74
CA PRO A 24 -1.19 38.56 22.17
C PRO A 24 -2.12 37.47 21.63
N TYR A 25 -1.91 37.08 20.38
CA TYR A 25 -2.52 35.90 19.77
C TYR A 25 -1.67 34.64 20.02
N TYR A 26 -1.75 33.66 19.13
CA TYR A 26 -1.11 32.36 19.31
C TYR A 26 -0.05 32.09 18.25
N TRP A 27 1.18 31.76 18.67
CA TRP A 27 2.19 31.20 17.79
C TRP A 27 1.78 29.80 17.32
N ILE A 28 1.85 29.58 16.01
CA ILE A 28 1.74 28.26 15.39
C ILE A 28 3.10 27.76 14.93
N GLY A 29 3.24 26.45 14.74
CA GLY A 29 4.53 25.80 14.53
C GLY A 29 5.10 25.91 13.12
N ILE A 30 4.80 26.96 12.35
CA ILE A 30 5.38 27.17 11.02
C ILE A 30 6.30 28.39 11.05
N LYS A 31 7.48 28.26 10.42
CA LYS A 31 8.47 29.34 10.32
C LYS A 31 9.12 29.38 8.96
N LYS A 32 9.64 30.54 8.59
CA LYS A 32 10.43 30.71 7.36
C LYS A 32 11.85 30.20 7.59
N ILE A 33 12.32 29.31 6.71
CA ILE A 33 13.68 28.78 6.69
C ILE A 33 14.17 28.84 5.25
N ASN A 34 15.27 29.58 5.00
CA ASN A 34 15.84 29.75 3.66
C ASN A 34 14.80 30.22 2.61
N GLY A 35 13.87 31.09 3.01
CA GLY A 35 12.81 31.61 2.15
C GLY A 35 11.55 30.75 2.04
N ASN A 36 11.54 29.53 2.58
CA ASN A 36 10.39 28.61 2.52
C ASN A 36 9.70 28.43 3.87
N TRP A 37 8.37 28.41 3.86
CA TRP A 37 7.56 28.07 5.03
C TRP A 37 7.73 26.59 5.38
N THR A 38 8.21 26.32 6.59
CA THR A 38 8.55 24.98 7.08
C THR A 38 7.92 24.74 8.45
N TRP A 39 7.27 23.59 8.62
CA TRP A 39 6.74 23.18 9.91
C TRP A 39 7.86 22.74 10.86
N VAL A 40 7.80 23.21 12.09
CA VAL A 40 8.70 22.84 13.17
C VAL A 40 8.21 21.53 13.78
N GLY A 41 8.95 20.45 13.53
CA GLY A 41 8.73 19.15 14.17
C GLY A 41 8.19 18.06 13.25
N THR A 42 7.67 18.40 12.07
CA THR A 42 7.15 17.43 11.09
C THR A 42 7.51 17.84 9.66
N ASN A 43 7.36 16.90 8.72
CA ASN A 43 7.48 17.18 7.28
C ASN A 43 6.12 17.58 6.68
N GLY A 44 5.35 18.42 7.39
CA GLY A 44 4.08 18.93 6.89
C GLY A 44 4.27 19.73 5.60
N THR A 45 3.32 19.62 4.67
CA THR A 45 3.41 20.28 3.35
C THR A 45 2.37 21.39 3.16
N TRP A 46 1.34 21.44 4.00
CA TRP A 46 0.29 22.44 3.88
C TRP A 46 0.74 23.78 4.47
N VAL A 47 0.73 24.84 3.66
CA VAL A 47 1.24 26.17 4.05
C VAL A 47 0.12 27.20 4.19
N GLY A 48 -1.11 26.75 4.46
CA GLY A 48 -2.23 27.64 4.72
C GLY A 48 -2.74 28.38 3.50
N ASN A 49 -2.92 27.71 2.34
CA ASN A 49 -3.35 28.32 1.07
C ASN A 49 -4.53 29.30 1.18
N SER A 50 -5.44 29.09 2.14
CA SER A 50 -6.60 29.95 2.42
C SER A 50 -6.60 30.53 3.84
N SER A 51 -5.51 30.32 4.58
CA SER A 51 -5.40 30.64 6.00
C SER A 51 -4.66 31.94 6.25
N TRP A 52 -3.91 32.49 5.29
CA TRP A 52 -3.31 33.82 5.44
C TRP A 52 -4.36 34.94 5.46
N ALA A 53 -4.13 35.94 6.31
CA ALA A 53 -4.94 37.15 6.37
C ALA A 53 -4.78 37.98 5.08
N PRO A 54 -5.73 38.89 4.77
CA PRO A 54 -5.57 39.80 3.65
C PRO A 54 -4.25 40.55 3.71
N ASN A 55 -3.46 40.46 2.63
CA ASN A 55 -2.11 41.02 2.47
C ASN A 55 -0.99 40.30 3.22
N GLU A 56 -1.24 39.11 3.78
CA GLU A 56 -0.20 38.28 4.40
C GLU A 56 0.19 37.07 3.52
N PRO A 57 1.43 36.55 3.67
CA PRO A 57 2.51 37.08 4.49
C PRO A 57 3.19 38.30 3.84
N ASN A 58 3.46 39.34 4.63
CA ASN A 58 3.99 40.62 4.16
C ASN A 58 5.49 40.82 4.42
N ASN A 59 6.10 39.99 5.28
CA ASN A 59 7.52 40.01 5.62
C ASN A 59 8.02 41.39 6.10
N LYS A 60 7.21 42.15 6.84
CA LYS A 60 7.64 43.43 7.40
C LYS A 60 8.84 43.18 8.30
N LEU A 61 9.92 43.94 8.14
CA LEU A 61 11.08 43.87 9.03
C LEU A 61 11.68 42.45 9.25
N GLY A 62 11.51 41.52 8.31
CA GLY A 62 12.04 40.16 8.42
C GLY A 62 11.23 39.25 9.36
N GLU A 63 9.91 39.32 9.28
CA GLU A 63 8.98 38.43 9.98
C GLU A 63 9.11 36.97 9.49
N GLU A 64 9.55 36.08 10.38
CA GLU A 64 9.82 34.67 10.05
C GLU A 64 8.95 33.68 10.86
N CYS A 65 8.21 34.16 11.86
CA CYS A 65 7.32 33.35 12.71
C CYS A 65 5.87 33.66 12.38
N VAL A 66 4.95 32.71 12.59
CA VAL A 66 3.55 32.87 12.19
C VAL A 66 2.61 32.79 13.38
N GLU A 67 1.79 33.81 13.55
CA GLU A 67 0.71 33.83 14.52
C GLU A 67 -0.64 33.51 13.85
N MET A 68 -1.57 32.99 14.65
CA MET A 68 -2.96 32.77 14.25
C MET A 68 -3.88 33.69 15.05
N TYR A 69 -4.67 34.49 14.35
CA TYR A 69 -5.69 35.35 14.94
C TYR A 69 -6.86 34.52 15.45
N VAL A 70 -7.25 34.74 16.71
CA VAL A 70 -8.45 34.14 17.31
C VAL A 70 -9.30 35.29 17.84
N ASN A 71 -10.00 35.98 16.93
CA ASN A 71 -10.85 37.13 17.24
C ASN A 71 -12.24 36.88 16.66
N LYS A 72 -13.13 36.31 17.46
CA LYS A 72 -14.49 35.92 17.04
C LYS A 72 -15.36 37.14 16.71
N GLY A 73 -14.99 38.33 17.20
CA GLY A 73 -15.62 39.60 16.84
C GLY A 73 -15.21 40.17 15.48
N ASN A 74 -14.12 39.67 14.88
CA ASN A 74 -13.66 40.07 13.54
C ASN A 74 -13.71 38.86 12.61
N SER A 75 -14.86 38.65 11.96
CA SER A 75 -15.08 37.51 11.06
C SER A 75 -14.16 37.46 9.84
N GLU A 76 -13.59 38.60 9.43
CA GLU A 76 -12.67 38.66 8.28
C GLU A 76 -11.31 38.03 8.62
N ASN A 77 -10.79 38.32 9.81
CA ASN A 77 -9.47 37.87 10.25
C ASN A 77 -9.51 36.69 11.22
N ASN A 78 -10.68 36.27 11.70
CA ASN A 78 -10.77 35.16 12.64
C ASN A 78 -10.21 33.87 12.01
N GLY A 79 -9.18 33.31 12.64
CA GLY A 79 -8.45 32.14 12.20
C GLY A 79 -7.53 32.34 11.02
N LYS A 80 -7.26 33.60 10.67
CA LYS A 80 -6.26 33.95 9.68
C LYS A 80 -4.86 34.04 10.30
N TRP A 81 -3.86 33.86 9.45
CA TRP A 81 -2.45 33.83 9.81
C TRP A 81 -1.77 35.12 9.40
N ASN A 82 -0.78 35.50 10.20
CA ASN A 82 0.08 36.65 9.98
C ASN A 82 1.53 36.26 10.28
N ASP A 83 2.46 36.64 9.42
CA ASP A 83 3.87 36.58 9.79
C ASP A 83 4.20 37.74 10.74
N ASP A 84 4.96 37.46 11.78
CA ASP A 84 5.34 38.44 12.79
C ASP A 84 6.75 38.15 13.33
N MET A 85 7.35 39.12 14.02
CA MET A 85 8.69 39.02 14.56
C MET A 85 8.72 37.94 15.63
N CYS A 86 9.63 36.97 15.48
CA CYS A 86 9.78 35.88 16.43
C CYS A 86 10.09 36.33 17.87
N SER A 87 10.60 37.56 18.05
CA SER A 87 10.85 38.17 19.36
C SER A 87 9.60 38.65 20.09
N ASN A 88 8.45 38.75 19.40
CA ASN A 88 7.20 39.20 20.01
C ASN A 88 6.66 38.16 20.98
N LEU A 89 6.15 38.64 22.12
CA LEU A 89 5.55 37.80 23.15
C LEU A 89 4.13 37.42 22.74
N LYS A 90 3.89 36.11 22.54
CA LYS A 90 2.57 35.53 22.24
C LYS A 90 2.41 34.20 22.97
N TYR A 91 1.17 33.71 23.03
CA TYR A 91 0.91 32.38 23.59
C TYR A 91 1.40 31.31 22.62
N SER A 92 2.02 30.25 23.13
CA SER A 92 2.42 29.12 22.28
C SER A 92 1.27 28.13 22.17
N LEU A 93 0.86 27.82 20.94
CA LEU A 93 -0.09 26.73 20.71
C LEU A 93 0.68 25.42 20.58
N CYS A 94 0.37 24.48 21.46
CA CYS A 94 1.00 23.16 21.53
C CYS A 94 -0.02 22.08 21.19
N TYR A 95 0.47 20.97 20.67
CA TYR A 95 -0.31 19.75 20.48
C TYR A 95 0.50 18.57 21.01
N ARG A 96 -0.18 17.44 21.22
CA ARG A 96 0.44 16.18 21.59
C ARG A 96 0.13 15.18 20.49
N ASP A 97 1.16 14.58 19.92
CA ASP A 97 1.01 13.49 18.95
C ASP A 97 0.17 12.37 19.57
N GLN A 98 -0.81 11.87 18.83
CA GLN A 98 -1.57 10.67 19.18
C GLN A 98 -0.93 9.41 18.58
N CYS A 99 -0.12 9.58 17.54
CA CYS A 99 0.65 8.52 16.93
C CYS A 99 1.84 8.11 17.80
N ASN A 100 2.00 6.81 18.00
CA ASN A 100 3.20 6.18 18.52
C ASN A 100 3.63 5.02 17.61
N GLN A 101 4.82 4.46 17.86
CA GLN A 101 5.37 3.37 17.03
C GLN A 101 4.47 2.12 16.98
N THR A 102 3.61 1.93 17.99
CA THR A 102 2.72 0.78 18.13
C THR A 102 1.27 1.06 17.73
N SER A 103 0.91 2.30 17.40
CA SER A 103 -0.47 2.73 17.10
C SER A 103 -1.11 1.91 15.97
N CYS A 104 -0.31 1.52 14.97
CA CYS A 104 -0.74 0.68 13.85
C CYS A 104 -0.08 -0.71 13.87
N MET A 105 0.25 -1.20 15.07
CA MET A 105 0.87 -2.52 15.31
C MET A 105 2.19 -2.77 14.55
N GLY A 106 2.84 -1.70 14.08
CA GLY A 106 3.99 -1.80 13.18
C GLY A 106 3.67 -2.30 11.76
N GLN A 107 2.39 -2.46 11.42
CA GLN A 107 1.89 -2.99 10.14
C GLN A 107 1.16 -1.92 9.31
N GLY A 108 1.49 -0.65 9.54
CA GLY A 108 0.85 0.46 8.87
C GLY A 108 1.44 1.81 9.27
N ARG A 109 1.08 2.82 8.50
CA ARG A 109 1.43 4.21 8.76
C ARG A 109 0.36 4.88 9.60
N CYS A 110 0.77 5.48 10.71
CA CYS A 110 -0.10 6.28 11.57
C CYS A 110 -0.27 7.70 11.00
N LEU A 111 -1.52 8.17 10.97
CA LEU A 111 -1.92 9.49 10.53
C LEU A 111 -2.59 10.24 11.67
N GLU A 112 -2.04 11.38 12.06
CA GLU A 112 -2.64 12.29 13.03
C GLU A 112 -3.95 12.86 12.48
N THR A 113 -4.97 12.96 13.33
CA THR A 113 -6.27 13.55 13.05
C THR A 113 -6.73 14.39 14.24
N ILE A 114 -7.85 15.09 14.12
CA ILE A 114 -8.38 15.91 15.22
C ILE A 114 -8.70 15.01 16.43
N ASN A 115 -7.95 15.19 17.53
CA ASN A 115 -8.06 14.44 18.79
C ASN A 115 -7.92 12.91 18.68
N ASN A 116 -7.43 12.40 17.56
CA ASN A 116 -7.31 10.95 17.35
C ASN A 116 -6.23 10.67 16.31
N PHE A 117 -6.04 9.41 15.95
CA PHE A 117 -5.26 9.00 14.80
C PHE A 117 -6.03 7.98 13.96
N THR A 118 -5.56 7.76 12.74
CA THR A 118 -6.02 6.66 11.87
C THR A 118 -4.82 5.91 11.31
N CYS A 119 -5.01 4.65 10.94
CA CYS A 119 -3.96 3.84 10.34
C CYS A 119 -4.23 3.59 8.86
N VAL A 120 -3.20 3.78 8.04
CA VAL A 120 -3.15 3.26 6.67
C VAL A 120 -2.34 1.98 6.71
N CYS A 121 -3.03 0.85 6.61
CA CYS A 121 -2.39 -0.46 6.73
C CYS A 121 -1.54 -0.79 5.51
N GLU A 122 -0.43 -1.49 5.77
CA GLU A 122 0.37 -2.08 4.72
C GLU A 122 -0.43 -3.21 4.01
N PRO A 123 -0.09 -3.55 2.76
CA PRO A 123 -0.74 -4.64 2.05
C PRO A 123 -0.76 -5.94 2.85
N GLY A 124 -1.94 -6.57 2.93
CA GLY A 124 -2.16 -7.81 3.68
C GLY A 124 -2.46 -7.63 5.18
N PHE A 125 -2.72 -6.39 5.61
CA PHE A 125 -3.21 -6.08 6.96
C PHE A 125 -4.49 -5.26 6.90
N GLU A 126 -5.39 -5.52 7.83
CA GLU A 126 -6.69 -4.86 7.96
C GLU A 126 -7.03 -4.60 9.43
N GLY A 127 -8.13 -3.86 9.63
CA GLY A 127 -8.59 -3.42 10.93
C GLY A 127 -8.16 -2.00 11.26
N HIS A 128 -8.81 -1.41 12.27
CA HIS A 128 -8.60 0.00 12.64
C HIS A 128 -7.16 0.32 13.06
N PHE A 129 -6.45 -0.66 13.63
CA PHE A 129 -5.05 -0.57 14.05
C PHE A 129 -4.14 -1.49 13.24
N CYS A 130 -4.58 -1.99 12.08
CA CYS A 130 -3.85 -2.96 11.25
C CYS A 130 -3.48 -4.25 12.01
N GLN A 131 -4.34 -4.64 12.96
CA GLN A 131 -4.10 -5.77 13.84
C GLN A 131 -4.41 -7.12 13.20
N THR A 132 -5.18 -7.14 12.12
CA THR A 132 -5.63 -8.37 11.47
C THR A 132 -4.80 -8.61 10.22
N ALA A 133 -3.92 -9.61 10.26
CA ALA A 133 -3.26 -10.09 9.05
C ALA A 133 -4.30 -10.79 8.15
N THR A 134 -4.49 -10.30 6.93
CA THR A 134 -5.32 -10.95 5.92
C THR A 134 -4.46 -11.81 5.02
N GLY A 135 -4.86 -13.07 4.91
CA GLY A 135 -4.11 -14.07 4.18
C GLY A 135 -4.34 -14.06 2.68
N CYS A 136 -3.68 -15.00 2.04
CA CYS A 136 -3.99 -15.42 0.68
C CYS A 136 -5.27 -16.25 0.67
N ASP A 137 -5.88 -16.39 -0.50
CA ASP A 137 -7.02 -17.30 -0.67
C ASP A 137 -6.68 -18.71 -0.17
N PRO A 138 -7.63 -19.41 0.47
CA PRO A 138 -7.43 -20.79 0.88
C PRO A 138 -6.94 -21.68 -0.26
N LEU A 139 -5.96 -22.52 0.05
CA LEU A 139 -5.47 -23.55 -0.87
C LEU A 139 -6.46 -24.72 -0.89
N CYS A 140 -7.00 -25.03 -2.06
CA CYS A 140 -7.86 -26.19 -2.27
C CYS A 140 -7.07 -27.26 -3.03
N LEU A 141 -6.71 -28.34 -2.34
CA LEU A 141 -6.01 -29.48 -2.93
C LEU A 141 -6.86 -30.75 -2.73
N PRO A 142 -7.76 -31.07 -3.67
CA PRO A 142 -8.50 -32.33 -3.60
C PRO A 142 -7.52 -33.51 -3.72
N ASP A 143 -7.79 -34.59 -2.98
CA ASP A 143 -6.95 -35.79 -2.93
C ASP A 143 -5.49 -35.52 -2.51
N GLY A 144 -5.29 -34.54 -1.63
CA GLY A 144 -3.99 -34.16 -1.09
C GLY A 144 -4.06 -33.51 0.29
N PHE A 145 -2.88 -33.23 0.83
CA PHE A 145 -2.70 -32.63 2.15
C PHE A 145 -1.97 -31.31 2.02
N VAL A 146 -2.48 -30.31 2.73
CA VAL A 146 -1.88 -28.98 2.87
C VAL A 146 -1.47 -28.79 4.32
N ASN A 147 -0.18 -28.57 4.57
CA ASN A 147 0.36 -28.30 5.90
C ASN A 147 0.99 -26.91 5.92
N CYS A 148 0.40 -25.99 6.68
CA CYS A 148 0.79 -24.58 6.71
C CYS A 148 1.37 -24.16 8.06
N SER A 149 2.27 -23.18 8.03
CA SER A 149 2.80 -22.53 9.23
C SER A 149 1.76 -21.69 9.99
N ALA A 150 0.66 -21.30 9.33
CA ALA A 150 -0.45 -20.55 9.92
C ALA A 150 -1.80 -21.09 9.45
N VAL A 151 -2.81 -21.07 10.34
CA VAL A 151 -4.14 -21.67 10.11
C VAL A 151 -4.98 -20.86 9.11
N ASN A 152 -4.83 -19.53 9.10
CA ASN A 152 -5.65 -18.63 8.27
C ASN A 152 -4.93 -18.15 7.00
N PHE A 153 -3.89 -18.86 6.55
CA PHE A 153 -3.12 -18.51 5.36
C PHE A 153 -2.60 -17.06 5.36
N THR A 154 -2.35 -16.51 6.55
CA THR A 154 -1.94 -15.10 6.74
C THR A 154 -0.71 -14.77 5.89
N VAL A 155 -0.49 -13.48 5.61
CA VAL A 155 0.77 -13.04 5.00
C VAL A 155 1.97 -13.65 5.71
N ASN A 156 3.00 -13.99 4.92
CA ASN A 156 4.20 -14.71 5.33
C ASN A 156 3.98 -16.17 5.80
N SER A 157 2.77 -16.72 5.64
CA SER A 157 2.55 -18.16 5.82
C SER A 157 3.22 -18.97 4.71
N THR A 158 3.75 -20.13 5.07
CA THR A 158 4.32 -21.10 4.13
C THR A 158 3.54 -22.40 4.25
N CYS A 159 3.16 -22.97 3.12
CA CYS A 159 2.38 -24.19 3.04
C CYS A 159 3.11 -25.24 2.21
N ARG A 160 3.22 -26.45 2.77
CA ARG A 160 3.69 -27.64 2.07
C ARG A 160 2.52 -28.46 1.57
N LEU A 161 2.59 -28.85 0.30
CA LEU A 161 1.57 -29.60 -0.41
C LEU A 161 2.09 -31.02 -0.70
N SER A 162 1.21 -31.99 -0.52
CA SER A 162 1.47 -33.40 -0.85
C SER A 162 0.19 -34.06 -1.36
N CYS A 163 0.30 -35.13 -2.13
CA CYS A 163 -0.85 -35.84 -2.67
C CYS A 163 -1.05 -37.19 -1.99
N GLU A 164 -2.30 -37.67 -1.97
CA GLU A 164 -2.61 -39.03 -1.56
C GLU A 164 -1.95 -40.07 -2.47
N LYS A 165 -1.81 -41.30 -1.96
CA LYS A 165 -1.20 -42.39 -2.72
C LYS A 165 -1.97 -42.64 -4.01
N GLY A 166 -1.25 -42.69 -5.14
CA GLY A 166 -1.86 -42.87 -6.46
C GLY A 166 -2.07 -41.56 -7.23
N ASN A 167 -1.76 -40.42 -6.61
CA ASN A 167 -1.77 -39.11 -7.24
C ASN A 167 -0.34 -38.53 -7.34
N LEU A 168 -0.15 -37.67 -8.33
CA LEU A 168 1.06 -36.89 -8.59
C LEU A 168 0.76 -35.42 -8.34
N LEU A 169 1.65 -34.73 -7.62
CA LEU A 169 1.57 -33.29 -7.46
C LEU A 169 2.06 -32.60 -8.74
N LEU A 170 1.22 -31.77 -9.35
CA LEU A 170 1.56 -30.91 -10.46
C LEU A 170 1.73 -29.48 -9.94
N GLY A 171 2.97 -28.98 -9.96
CA GLY A 171 3.32 -27.64 -9.47
C GLY A 171 4.34 -27.67 -8.33
N SER A 172 4.40 -26.59 -7.55
CA SER A 172 5.31 -26.48 -6.41
C SER A 172 4.80 -27.24 -5.17
N PRO A 173 5.65 -28.02 -4.48
CA PRO A 173 5.34 -28.67 -3.21
C PRO A 173 5.39 -27.71 -2.03
N GLU A 174 5.89 -26.49 -2.22
CA GLU A 174 5.95 -25.47 -1.17
C GLU A 174 5.60 -24.09 -1.75
N VAL A 175 4.70 -23.38 -1.07
CA VAL A 175 4.22 -22.05 -1.47
C VAL A 175 4.21 -21.09 -0.28
N SER A 176 4.51 -19.83 -0.52
CA SER A 176 4.50 -18.74 0.47
C SER A 176 3.48 -17.67 0.12
N CYS A 177 2.74 -17.19 1.12
CA CYS A 177 1.78 -16.10 0.95
C CYS A 177 2.48 -14.74 1.04
N GLY A 178 2.53 -14.00 -0.07
CA GLY A 178 3.09 -12.65 -0.11
C GLY A 178 2.21 -11.60 0.55
N THR A 179 2.77 -10.41 0.80
CA THR A 179 2.02 -9.24 1.31
C THR A 179 1.01 -8.70 0.29
N ASP A 180 1.19 -9.03 -0.99
CA ASP A 180 0.24 -8.79 -2.07
C ASP A 180 -0.95 -9.78 -2.07
N ARG A 181 -0.97 -10.73 -1.12
CA ARG A 181 -1.96 -11.81 -0.99
C ARG A 181 -1.93 -12.80 -2.16
N VAL A 182 -0.77 -12.95 -2.79
CA VAL A 182 -0.53 -13.93 -3.86
C VAL A 182 0.36 -15.07 -3.35
N TRP A 183 -0.02 -16.31 -3.69
CA TRP A 183 0.81 -17.48 -3.44
C TRP A 183 1.99 -17.51 -4.41
N THR A 184 3.20 -17.62 -3.87
CA THR A 184 4.44 -17.72 -4.62
C THR A 184 5.11 -19.07 -4.34
N ALA A 185 5.72 -19.69 -5.35
CA ALA A 185 6.44 -20.94 -5.17
C ALA A 185 7.80 -20.70 -4.50
N VAL A 186 8.22 -21.58 -3.58
CA VAL A 186 9.46 -21.43 -2.79
C VAL A 186 10.67 -22.12 -3.47
N TRP A 187 10.55 -22.60 -4.72
CA TRP A 187 11.70 -23.15 -5.45
C TRP A 187 12.77 -22.08 -5.60
N GLY A 188 13.87 -22.23 -4.85
CA GLY A 188 14.84 -21.18 -4.59
C GLY A 188 15.37 -20.49 -5.84
N ASP A 189 15.49 -19.16 -5.73
CA ASP A 189 16.49 -18.25 -6.28
C ASP A 189 17.10 -18.50 -7.67
N ASP A 190 16.46 -19.25 -8.57
CA ASP A 190 16.89 -19.29 -9.97
C ASP A 190 16.46 -17.98 -10.64
N ILE A 191 17.40 -17.27 -11.25
CA ILE A 191 17.21 -15.98 -11.94
C ILE A 191 16.07 -16.05 -12.98
N TRP A 192 15.80 -17.24 -13.54
CA TRP A 192 14.68 -17.46 -14.45
C TRP A 192 13.29 -17.38 -13.79
N SER A 193 13.17 -17.55 -12.47
CA SER A 193 11.91 -17.47 -11.74
C SER A 193 11.38 -16.05 -11.51
N ARG A 194 12.25 -15.00 -11.56
CA ARG A 194 11.84 -13.59 -11.38
C ARG A 194 11.21 -12.96 -12.62
N ILE A 195 11.40 -13.58 -13.79
CA ILE A 195 10.82 -13.12 -15.06
C ILE A 195 9.40 -13.70 -15.27
N TRP A 196 9.08 -14.77 -14.55
CA TRP A 196 7.77 -15.42 -14.57
C TRP A 196 7.13 -15.38 -13.18
N VAL A 197 6.42 -14.28 -12.87
CA VAL A 197 5.32 -14.38 -11.89
C VAL A 197 4.46 -15.55 -12.37
N TRP A 198 4.35 -16.62 -11.59
CA TRP A 198 3.58 -17.79 -11.99
C TRP A 198 2.13 -17.37 -12.26
N SER A 199 1.79 -17.22 -13.54
CA SER A 199 0.42 -17.21 -14.04
C SER A 199 -0.02 -18.65 -14.39
N GLY A 200 0.55 -19.65 -13.73
CA GLY A 200 0.17 -21.06 -13.88
C GLY A 200 -0.85 -21.47 -12.83
N GLN A 201 -1.65 -22.49 -13.13
CA GLN A 201 -2.69 -23.02 -12.25
C GLN A 201 -2.10 -23.38 -10.86
N ARG A 202 -2.86 -23.10 -9.80
CA ARG A 202 -2.55 -23.50 -8.42
C ARG A 202 -2.10 -24.97 -8.38
N PRO A 203 -1.17 -25.38 -7.50
CA PRO A 203 -0.75 -26.78 -7.45
C PRO A 203 -1.96 -27.71 -7.29
N VAL A 204 -2.00 -28.79 -8.06
CA VAL A 204 -3.10 -29.77 -8.06
C VAL A 204 -2.57 -31.19 -7.94
N CYS A 205 -3.35 -32.05 -7.30
CA CYS A 205 -3.13 -33.49 -7.33
C CYS A 205 -3.86 -34.09 -8.53
N ALA A 206 -3.17 -34.92 -9.30
CA ALA A 206 -3.74 -35.63 -10.44
C ALA A 206 -3.38 -37.12 -10.38
N SER A 207 -4.37 -37.99 -10.59
CA SER A 207 -4.15 -39.44 -10.62
C SER A 207 -3.12 -39.83 -11.68
N TYR A 208 -2.20 -40.74 -11.32
CA TYR A 208 -1.20 -41.26 -12.25
C TYR A 208 -1.85 -41.83 -13.52
N GLN A 209 -3.02 -42.46 -13.40
CA GLN A 209 -3.73 -43.00 -14.56
C GLN A 209 -4.20 -41.89 -15.52
N HIS A 210 -4.77 -40.81 -14.99
CA HIS A 210 -5.20 -39.68 -15.81
C HIS A 210 -4.02 -38.96 -16.46
N VAL A 211 -2.91 -38.79 -15.74
CA VAL A 211 -1.69 -38.17 -16.29
C VAL A 211 -1.11 -39.06 -17.41
N LEU A 212 -1.01 -40.37 -17.19
CA LEU A 212 -0.52 -41.31 -18.21
C LEU A 212 -1.42 -41.34 -19.45
N MET A 213 -2.74 -41.31 -19.27
CA MET A 213 -3.68 -41.23 -20.39
C MET A 213 -3.55 -39.91 -21.17
N ALA A 214 -3.40 -38.78 -20.48
CA ALA A 214 -3.20 -37.48 -21.12
C ALA A 214 -1.91 -37.43 -21.94
N VAL A 215 -0.82 -37.97 -21.38
CA VAL A 215 0.46 -38.09 -22.09
C VAL A 215 0.30 -38.97 -23.32
N ALA A 216 -0.24 -40.18 -23.18
CA ALA A 216 -0.47 -41.11 -24.30
C ALA A 216 -1.34 -40.50 -25.41
N ALA A 217 -2.41 -39.77 -25.05
CA ALA A 217 -3.24 -39.04 -26.00
C ALA A 217 -2.47 -37.92 -26.70
N GLY A 218 -1.61 -37.18 -26.00
CA GLY A 218 -0.73 -36.17 -26.57
C GLY A 218 0.25 -36.76 -27.59
N TRP A 219 0.87 -37.91 -27.27
CA TRP A 219 1.71 -38.64 -28.22
C TRP A 219 0.91 -39.06 -29.46
N MET A 220 -0.28 -39.62 -29.28
CA MET A 220 -1.16 -40.03 -30.39
C MET A 220 -1.56 -38.85 -31.31
N LEU A 221 -1.86 -37.69 -30.73
CA LEU A 221 -2.18 -36.48 -31.49
C LEU A 221 -0.96 -35.91 -32.23
N SER A 222 0.22 -35.94 -31.62
CA SER A 222 1.45 -35.49 -32.29
C SER A 222 1.83 -36.41 -33.45
N LEU A 223 1.71 -37.73 -33.27
CA LEU A 223 1.94 -38.74 -34.31
C LEU A 223 0.95 -38.58 -35.47
N SER A 224 -0.35 -38.39 -35.19
CA SER A 224 -1.35 -38.17 -36.24
C SER A 224 -1.11 -36.87 -37.00
N CYS A 225 -0.71 -35.79 -36.32
CA CYS A 225 -0.33 -34.54 -36.96
C CYS A 225 0.90 -34.71 -37.86
N CYS A 226 1.95 -35.40 -37.38
CA CYS A 226 3.13 -35.73 -38.18
C CYS A 226 2.79 -36.56 -39.42
N ILE A 227 1.92 -37.57 -39.29
CA ILE A 227 1.46 -38.40 -40.40
C ILE A 227 0.69 -37.55 -41.42
N CYS A 228 -0.26 -36.72 -40.96
CA CYS A 228 -1.00 -35.79 -41.82
C CYS A 228 -0.08 -34.82 -42.58
N CYS A 229 0.91 -34.22 -41.89
CA CYS A 229 1.92 -33.37 -42.51
C CYS A 229 2.74 -34.13 -43.56
N CYS A 230 3.16 -35.37 -43.27
CA CYS A 230 3.88 -36.21 -44.22
C CYS A 230 3.04 -36.55 -45.46
N PHE A 231 1.76 -36.89 -45.28
CA PHE A 231 0.83 -37.15 -46.38
C PHE A 231 0.60 -35.90 -47.25
N ASN A 232 0.43 -34.73 -46.64
CA ASN A 232 0.24 -33.47 -47.36
C ASN A 232 1.52 -33.07 -48.13
N HIS A 233 2.70 -33.25 -47.54
CA HIS A 233 3.98 -33.02 -48.23
C HIS A 233 4.21 -34.02 -49.39
N ARG A 234 3.77 -35.27 -49.26
CA ARG A 234 3.86 -36.26 -50.35
C ARG A 234 2.89 -35.94 -51.49
N LYS A 235 1.67 -35.47 -51.18
CA LYS A 235 0.70 -34.98 -52.18
C LYS A 235 1.22 -33.75 -52.93
N SER A 236 1.84 -32.78 -52.27
CA SER A 236 2.40 -31.60 -52.94
C SER A 236 3.54 -31.98 -53.90
N LYS A 237 4.44 -32.88 -53.49
CA LYS A 237 5.49 -33.42 -54.38
C LYS A 237 4.92 -34.20 -55.57
N PHE A 238 3.84 -34.96 -55.38
CA PHE A 238 3.19 -35.70 -56.47
C PHE A 238 2.52 -34.75 -57.48
N GLN A 239 1.89 -33.67 -57.03
CA GLN A 239 1.34 -32.65 -57.92
C GLN A 239 2.41 -31.86 -58.68
N LEU A 240 3.59 -31.65 -58.10
CA LEU A 240 4.77 -31.09 -58.77
C LEU A 240 5.34 -32.01 -59.86
N PHE A 241 5.21 -33.33 -59.70
CA PHE A 241 5.65 -34.33 -60.70
C PHE A 241 4.70 -34.47 -61.89
N ILE A 242 3.40 -34.20 -61.71
CA ILE A 242 2.39 -34.26 -62.80
C ILE A 242 2.40 -32.98 -63.66
N LYS A 243 3.04 -31.89 -63.18
CA LYS A 243 3.15 -30.59 -63.88
C LYS A 243 4.46 -30.43 -64.69
N LYS A 244 5.21 -31.50 -64.95
CA LYS A 244 6.38 -31.53 -65.84
C LYS A 244 6.13 -32.48 -67.00
#